data_AF-A0A3A5W7J2-F1
#
_entry.id   AF-A0A3A5W7J2-F1
#
_cell.length_a   1.000
_cell.length_b   1.000
_cell.length_c   1.000
_cell.angle_alpha   90.00
_cell.angle_beta   90.00
_cell.angle_gamma   90.00
#
_symmetry.space_group_name_H-M   'P 1'
#
loop_
_entity.id
_entity.type
_entity.pdbx_description
1 polymer ?
#
loop_
_entity_poly.entity_id
_entity_poly.type
_entity_poly.pdbx_seq_one_letter_code
_entity_poly.pdbx_strand_id
1 'polypeptide(L)'
;GPFIEEKLNALGIYTYEQISKMTSELEDTVNEAIEFFPGRIKRDQWAAQAKTLLDGGDMTGDKAPNKSNLKKMKKAELVELAESLDLATDGTKADLIERITQA
;
A
#
# COMPACT_ATOMS: atom_id res chain seq x y z
N GLY A 1 -2.82 14.50 -9.06
CA GLY A 1 -3.18 15.93 -8.89
C GLY A 1 -2.26 16.76 -9.76
N PRO A 2 -2.67 17.94 -10.24
CA PRO A 2 -2.01 18.65 -11.35
C PRO A 2 -0.51 18.88 -11.13
N PHE A 3 -0.11 19.28 -9.92
CA PHE A 3 1.29 19.51 -9.59
C PHE A 3 2.17 18.24 -9.70
N ILE A 4 1.73 17.13 -9.10
CA ILE A 4 2.48 15.85 -9.16
C ILE A 4 2.56 15.37 -10.60
N GLU A 5 1.47 15.52 -11.34
CA GLU A 5 1.41 15.18 -12.76
C GLU A 5 2.42 16.00 -13.56
N GLU A 6 2.45 17.33 -13.42
CA GLU A 6 3.45 18.20 -14.08
C GLU A 6 4.89 17.76 -13.77
N LYS A 7 5.20 17.42 -12.51
CA LYS A 7 6.54 16.92 -12.13
C LYS A 7 6.88 15.58 -12.79
N LEU A 8 5.95 14.64 -12.81
CA LEU A 8 6.13 13.35 -13.48
C LEU A 8 6.30 13.53 -15.00
N ASN A 9 5.49 14.38 -15.62
CA ASN A 9 5.55 14.69 -17.04
C ASN A 9 6.89 15.35 -17.41
N ALA A 10 7.42 16.24 -16.57
CA ALA A 10 8.74 16.84 -16.75
C ALA A 10 9.89 15.81 -16.69
N LEU A 11 9.67 14.67 -16.00
CA LEU A 11 10.58 13.54 -15.92
C LEU A 11 10.32 12.46 -16.99
N GLY A 12 9.40 12.71 -17.93
CA GLY A 12 9.06 11.80 -19.02
C GLY A 12 8.15 10.63 -18.62
N ILE A 13 7.48 10.72 -17.47
CA ILE A 13 6.56 9.71 -16.94
C ILE A 13 5.12 10.15 -17.23
N TYR A 14 4.43 9.36 -18.05
CA TYR A 14 3.06 9.65 -18.51
C TYR A 14 2.08 8.50 -18.26
N THR A 15 2.59 7.33 -17.85
CA THR A 15 1.78 6.10 -17.75
C THR A 15 2.05 5.35 -16.45
N TYR A 16 1.05 4.60 -15.98
CA TYR A 16 1.21 3.68 -14.85
C TYR A 16 2.23 2.58 -15.14
N GLU A 17 2.39 2.16 -16.39
CA GLU A 17 3.43 1.19 -16.78
C GLU A 17 4.82 1.69 -16.44
N GLN A 18 5.12 2.95 -16.72
CA GLN A 18 6.41 3.56 -16.37
C GLN A 18 6.59 3.66 -14.85
N ILE A 19 5.53 4.04 -14.11
CA ILE A 19 5.55 4.09 -12.64
C ILE A 19 5.81 2.70 -12.06
N SER A 20 5.18 1.65 -12.62
CA SER A 20 5.34 0.27 -12.15
C SER A 20 6.76 -0.29 -12.31
N LYS A 21 7.54 0.31 -13.21
CA LYS A 21 8.92 -0.08 -13.53
C LYS A 21 9.96 0.89 -12.94
N MET A 22 9.57 1.78 -12.02
CA MET A 22 10.50 2.70 -11.39
C MET A 22 11.61 1.95 -10.65
N THR A 23 12.84 2.37 -10.90
CA THR A 23 14.00 1.97 -10.09
C THR A 23 14.09 2.86 -8.86
N SER A 24 14.85 2.43 -7.83
CA SER A 24 15.06 3.26 -6.63
C SER A 24 15.67 4.64 -6.95
N GLU A 25 16.52 4.73 -7.97
CA GLU A 25 17.08 6.00 -8.45
C GLU A 25 16.01 6.91 -9.06
N LEU A 26 15.08 6.34 -9.83
CA LEU A 26 13.97 7.10 -10.42
C LEU A 26 12.97 7.54 -9.34
N GLU A 27 12.72 6.69 -8.34
CA GLU A 27 11.91 7.08 -7.18
C GLU A 27 12.53 8.24 -6.41
N ASP A 28 13.85 8.24 -6.23
CA ASP A 28 14.57 9.35 -5.58
C ASP A 28 14.50 10.63 -6.42
N THR A 29 14.70 10.51 -7.74
CA THR A 29 14.57 11.64 -8.68
C THR A 29 13.16 12.26 -8.65
N VAL A 30 12.12 11.42 -8.65
CA VAL A 30 10.72 11.88 -8.56
C VAL A 30 10.44 12.50 -7.19
N ASN A 31 11.01 11.94 -6.14
CA ASN A 31 10.88 12.45 -4.79
C ASN A 31 11.54 13.84 -4.65
N GLU A 32 12.70 14.05 -5.27
CA GLU A 32 13.35 15.36 -5.37
C GLU A 32 12.50 16.35 -6.16
N ALA A 33 11.97 15.95 -7.33
CA ALA A 33 11.16 16.83 -8.17
C ALA A 33 9.85 17.30 -7.53
N ILE A 34 9.26 16.48 -6.65
CA ILE A 34 8.02 16.81 -5.95
C ILE A 34 8.26 17.77 -4.78
N GLU A 35 9.47 17.82 -4.19
CA GLU A 35 9.99 18.75 -3.16
C GLU A 35 9.22 18.81 -1.81
N PHE A 36 7.89 18.62 -1.82
CA PHE A 36 6.98 18.83 -0.70
C PHE A 36 6.85 17.63 0.24
N PHE A 37 7.25 16.43 -0.20
CA PHE A 37 7.05 15.20 0.58
C PHE A 37 8.21 14.21 0.42
N PRO A 38 9.36 14.46 1.07
CA PRO A 38 10.52 13.57 0.95
C PRO A 38 10.18 12.15 1.43
N GLY A 39 10.56 11.15 0.63
CA GLY A 39 10.38 9.73 0.87
C GLY A 39 8.98 9.19 0.58
N ARG A 40 8.04 10.02 0.10
CA ARG A 40 6.64 9.59 -0.08
C ARG A 40 6.50 8.49 -1.14
N ILE A 41 7.22 8.59 -2.25
CA ILE A 41 7.14 7.64 -3.37
C ILE A 41 7.44 6.21 -2.91
N LYS A 42 8.52 6.05 -2.13
CA LYS A 42 8.93 4.78 -1.53
C LYS A 42 7.99 4.32 -0.43
N ARG A 43 7.63 5.20 0.51
CA ARG A 43 6.77 4.85 1.65
C ARG A 43 5.37 4.43 1.22
N ASP A 44 4.84 5.10 0.20
CA ASP A 44 3.53 4.82 -0.36
C ASP A 44 3.64 3.73 -1.45
N GLN A 45 4.84 3.22 -1.77
CA GLN A 45 5.09 2.13 -2.72
C GLN A 45 4.43 2.35 -4.10
N TRP A 46 4.65 3.52 -4.71
CA TRP A 46 3.99 3.89 -5.97
C TRP A 46 4.22 2.88 -7.09
N ALA A 47 5.43 2.31 -7.20
CA ALA A 47 5.72 1.27 -8.20
C ALA A 47 4.85 0.01 -8.00
N ALA A 48 4.68 -0.42 -6.74
CA ALA A 48 3.84 -1.58 -6.43
C ALA A 48 2.36 -1.30 -6.71
N GLN A 49 1.86 -0.12 -6.31
CA GLN A 49 0.47 0.27 -6.58
C GLN A 49 0.19 0.37 -8.09
N ALA A 50 1.12 0.96 -8.85
CA ALA A 50 0.99 1.07 -10.29
C ALA A 50 0.97 -0.30 -10.96
N LYS A 51 1.75 -1.28 -10.46
CA LYS A 51 1.69 -2.66 -10.95
C LYS A 51 0.32 -3.29 -10.69
N THR A 52 -0.21 -3.18 -9.48
CA THR A 52 -1.55 -3.70 -9.12
C THR A 52 -2.65 -3.10 -10.01
N LEU A 53 -2.58 -1.80 -10.28
CA LEU A 53 -3.52 -1.10 -11.16
C LEU A 53 -3.48 -1.61 -12.61
N LEU A 54 -2.31 -2.00 -13.11
CA LEU A 54 -2.15 -2.53 -14.47
C LEU A 54 -2.68 -3.96 -14.59
N ASP A 55 -2.52 -4.76 -13.53
CA ASP A 55 -2.96 -6.15 -13.49
C ASP A 55 -4.49 -6.29 -13.29
N GLY A 56 -5.22 -5.17 -13.31
CA GLY A 56 -6.67 -5.14 -13.08
C GLY A 56 -7.06 -5.43 -11.64
N GLY A 57 -6.11 -5.34 -10.71
CA GLY A 57 -6.35 -5.50 -9.27
C GLY A 57 -7.17 -4.34 -8.74
N ASP A 58 -8.22 -4.66 -8.01
CA ASP A 58 -9.01 -3.67 -7.28
C ASP A 58 -8.10 -2.97 -6.27
N MET A 59 -8.05 -1.64 -6.26
CA MET A 59 -7.34 -0.85 -5.26
C MET A 59 -8.16 -0.75 -3.96
N THR A 60 -8.74 -1.86 -3.53
CA THR A 60 -9.13 -2.00 -2.13
C THR A 60 -7.85 -1.90 -1.33
N GLY A 61 -7.85 -1.06 -0.29
CA GLY A 61 -6.68 -0.74 0.52
C GLY A 61 -6.18 -1.90 1.38
N ASP A 62 -6.10 -3.11 0.83
CA ASP A 62 -5.62 -4.33 1.44
C ASP A 62 -4.09 -4.32 1.42
N LYS A 63 -3.53 -3.35 2.15
CA LYS A 63 -2.31 -3.65 2.88
C LYS A 63 -2.64 -4.87 3.72
N ALA A 64 -1.83 -5.92 3.60
CA ALA A 64 -1.70 -6.96 4.62
C ALA A 64 -2.00 -6.35 6.00
N PRO A 65 -2.94 -6.90 6.77
CA PRO A 65 -3.55 -6.15 7.87
C PRO A 65 -2.48 -5.63 8.83
N ASN A 66 -2.23 -4.31 8.82
CA ASN A 66 -1.11 -3.75 9.56
C ASN A 66 -1.41 -3.93 11.06
N LYS A 67 -0.50 -4.60 11.78
CA LYS A 67 -0.57 -4.84 13.23
C LYS A 67 -0.96 -3.60 14.05
N SER A 68 -0.54 -2.41 13.61
CA SER A 68 -0.91 -1.13 14.26
C SER A 68 -2.38 -0.75 14.10
N ASN A 69 -2.99 -1.08 12.97
CA ASN A 69 -4.42 -0.87 12.70
C ASN A 69 -5.26 -1.97 13.36
N LEU A 70 -4.81 -3.22 13.25
CA LEU A 70 -5.44 -4.37 13.91
C LEU A 70 -5.55 -4.19 15.44
N LYS A 71 -4.52 -3.62 16.08
CA LYS A 71 -4.55 -3.30 17.52
C LYS A 71 -5.65 -2.29 17.89
N LYS A 72 -6.10 -1.45 16.97
CA LYS A 72 -7.17 -0.45 17.18
C LYS A 72 -8.57 -1.02 16.95
N MET A 73 -8.69 -2.12 16.20
CA MET A 73 -9.96 -2.79 15.93
C MET A 73 -10.52 -3.47 17.18
N LYS A 74 -11.84 -3.60 17.28
CA LYS A 74 -12.50 -4.36 18.35
C LYS A 74 -12.31 -5.87 18.11
N LYS A 75 -12.47 -6.68 19.15
CA LYS A 75 -12.35 -8.14 19.02
C LYS A 75 -13.35 -8.70 17.98
N ALA A 76 -14.58 -8.19 17.94
CA ALA A 76 -15.59 -8.61 16.98
C ALA A 76 -15.16 -8.33 15.52
N GLU A 77 -14.64 -7.14 15.23
CA GLU A 77 -14.15 -6.77 13.90
C GLU A 77 -12.96 -7.64 13.46
N LEU A 78 -12.11 -8.07 14.41
CA LEU A 78 -11.01 -8.99 14.14
C LEU A 78 -11.50 -10.43 13.88
N VAL A 79 -12.61 -10.84 14.50
CA VAL A 79 -13.24 -12.13 14.23
C VAL A 79 -13.81 -12.14 12.81
N GLU A 80 -14.57 -11.12 12.42
CA GLU A 80 -15.11 -11.00 11.05
C GLU A 80 -14.01 -11.02 9.99
N LEU A 81 -12.89 -10.32 10.25
CA LEU A 81 -11.74 -10.32 9.36
C LEU A 81 -11.08 -11.71 9.28
N ALA A 82 -10.88 -12.38 10.41
CA ALA A 82 -10.34 -13.74 10.41
C ALA A 82 -11.24 -14.73 9.66
N GLU A 83 -12.57 -14.63 9.79
CA GLU A 83 -13.53 -15.47 9.03
C GLU A 83 -13.44 -15.21 7.53
N SER A 84 -13.34 -13.94 7.12
CA SER A 84 -13.20 -13.59 5.70
C SER A 84 -11.91 -14.13 5.06
N LEU A 85 -10.89 -14.38 5.88
CA LEU A 85 -9.61 -14.96 5.49
C LEU A 85 -9.53 -16.48 5.70
N ASP A 86 -10.64 -17.12 6.09
CA ASP A 86 -10.71 -18.56 6.42
C ASP A 86 -9.72 -18.99 7.53
N LEU A 87 -9.52 -18.12 8.52
CA LEU A 87 -8.64 -18.32 9.67
C LEU A 87 -9.41 -18.68 10.94
N ALA A 88 -8.73 -19.32 11.90
CA ALA A 88 -9.28 -19.61 13.21
C ALA A 88 -9.62 -18.33 14.02
N THR A 89 -10.85 -18.25 14.50
CA THR A 89 -11.42 -17.10 15.24
C THR A 89 -11.36 -17.24 16.76
N ASP A 90 -10.72 -18.29 17.26
CA ASP A 90 -10.62 -18.59 18.68
C ASP A 90 -9.53 -17.77 19.39
N GLY A 91 -9.58 -17.75 20.72
CA GLY A 91 -8.55 -17.13 21.55
C GLY A 91 -8.75 -15.63 21.83
N THR A 92 -7.65 -14.97 22.16
CA THR A 92 -7.60 -13.56 22.57
C THR A 92 -7.50 -12.63 21.36
N LYS A 93 -7.72 -11.34 21.61
CA LYS A 93 -7.50 -10.31 20.59
C LYS A 93 -6.07 -10.38 20.02
N ALA A 94 -5.06 -10.69 20.83
CA ALA A 94 -3.68 -10.76 20.36
C ALA A 94 -3.46 -11.95 19.41
N ASP A 95 -4.06 -13.10 19.71
CA ASP A 95 -3.96 -14.32 18.90
C ASP A 95 -4.58 -14.11 17.51
N LEU A 96 -5.76 -13.46 17.47
CA LEU A 96 -6.41 -13.07 16.21
C LEU A 96 -5.52 -12.14 15.37
N ILE A 97 -4.95 -11.11 16.00
CA ILE A 97 -4.06 -10.15 15.33
C ILE A 97 -2.84 -10.88 14.75
N GLU A 98 -2.26 -11.80 15.50
CA GLU A 98 -1.08 -12.55 15.08
C GLU A 98 -1.38 -13.44 13.87
N ARG A 99 -2.49 -14.19 13.89
CA ARG A 99 -2.91 -15.03 12.76
C ARG A 99 -3.21 -14.20 11.51
N ILE A 100 -3.98 -13.13 11.66
CA ILE A 100 -4.34 -12.22 10.57
C ILE A 100 -3.10 -11.53 9.97
N THR A 101 -2.05 -11.31 10.78
CA THR A 101 -0.78 -10.73 10.27
C THR A 101 0.09 -11.75 9.53
N GLN A 102 -0.08 -13.04 9.81
CA GLN A 102 0.73 -14.14 9.23
C GLN A 102 0.06 -14.82 8.02
N ALA A 103 -1.22 -14.54 7.77
CA ALA A 103 -1.96 -14.97 6.59
C ALA A 103 -1.54 -14.21 5.33
#